data_AF-A0A542BFI4-F1
#
_entry.id   AF-A0A542BFI4-F1
#
_cell.length_a   1.000
_cell.length_b   1.000
_cell.length_c   1.000
_cell.angle_alpha   90.00
_cell.angle_beta   90.00
_cell.angle_gamma   90.00
#
_symmetry.space_group_name_H-M   'P 1'
#
loop_
_entity.id
_entity.type
_entity.pdbx_description
1 polymer ?
#
loop_
_entity_poly.entity_id
_entity_poly.type
_entity_poly.pdbx_seq_one_letter_code
_entity_poly.pdbx_strand_id
1 'polypeptide(L)'
;MTPEIKRLLRKLPLIKHLPALRVIYSPKELERLEEEARNLGNEYNRLAAAGPAVLEEFRKDNPHVASELHIRELIAFRASRLKQELDWKEICLARARKYSE
;
A
#
# COMPACT_ATOMS: atom_id res chain seq x y z
N MET A 1 20.05 -20.76 10.98
CA MET A 1 19.47 -21.13 9.67
C MET A 1 20.57 -21.05 8.63
N THR A 2 20.86 -22.11 7.87
CA THR A 2 21.97 -22.10 6.90
C THR A 2 21.62 -21.31 5.63
N PRO A 3 22.62 -20.72 4.92
CA PRO A 3 22.39 -19.92 3.71
C PRO A 3 21.62 -20.66 2.59
N GLU A 4 21.74 -21.98 2.54
CA GLU A 4 21.08 -22.83 1.55
C GLU A 4 19.58 -22.99 1.83
N ILE A 5 19.21 -23.20 3.09
CA ILE A 5 17.81 -23.24 3.54
C ILE A 5 17.14 -21.89 3.26
N LYS A 6 17.87 -20.79 3.51
CA LYS A 6 17.41 -19.43 3.21
C LYS A 6 17.12 -19.24 1.72
N ARG A 7 18.05 -19.68 0.84
CA ARG A 7 17.85 -19.62 -0.63
C ARG A 7 16.69 -20.49 -1.11
N LEU A 8 16.51 -21.67 -0.51
CA LEU A 8 15.40 -22.57 -0.84
C LEU A 8 14.05 -21.93 -0.49
N LEU A 9 13.94 -21.34 0.71
CA LEU A 9 12.73 -20.64 1.16
C LEU A 9 12.41 -19.41 0.30
N ARG A 10 13.41 -18.67 -0.21
CA ARG A 10 13.17 -17.56 -1.15
C ARG A 10 12.56 -18.00 -2.50
N LYS A 11 12.76 -19.26 -2.91
CA LYS A 11 12.38 -19.80 -4.22
C LYS A 11 11.06 -20.58 -4.22
N LEU A 12 10.46 -20.84 -3.06
CA LEU A 12 9.20 -21.59 -2.98
C LEU A 12 8.05 -20.81 -3.63
N PRO A 13 7.35 -21.38 -4.64
CA PRO A 13 6.28 -20.70 -5.36
C PRO A 13 5.08 -20.31 -4.48
N LEU A 14 4.82 -21.08 -3.42
CA LEU A 14 3.76 -20.80 -2.44
C LEU A 14 3.95 -19.47 -1.71
N ILE A 15 5.20 -19.05 -1.53
CA ILE A 15 5.56 -17.78 -0.87
C ILE A 15 5.38 -16.58 -1.82
N LYS A 16 5.31 -16.83 -3.14
CA LYS A 16 5.06 -15.79 -4.16
C LYS A 16 3.64 -15.23 -4.09
N HIS A 17 2.67 -16.03 -3.64
CA HIS A 17 1.26 -15.66 -3.55
C HIS A 17 0.83 -15.20 -2.14
N LEU A 18 1.65 -15.46 -1.13
CA LEU A 18 1.44 -15.04 0.26
C LEU A 18 2.69 -14.29 0.74
N PRO A 19 2.80 -12.97 0.46
CA PRO A 19 3.95 -12.15 0.89
C PRO A 19 4.18 -12.25 2.40
N ALA A 20 3.09 -12.41 3.16
CA ALA A 20 3.10 -12.57 4.61
C ALA A 20 3.86 -13.83 5.10
N LEU A 21 4.05 -14.85 4.25
CA LEU A 21 4.82 -16.07 4.54
C LEU A 21 6.27 -16.02 4.02
N ARG A 22 6.68 -14.89 3.41
CA ARG A 22 8.04 -14.71 2.91
C ARG A 22 8.98 -14.46 4.07
N VAL A 23 9.74 -15.50 4.42
CA VAL A 23 10.62 -15.52 5.61
C VAL A 23 11.89 -14.69 5.41
N ILE A 24 12.23 -14.28 4.18
CA ILE A 24 13.48 -13.56 3.92
C ILE A 24 13.26 -12.51 2.84
N TYR A 25 13.36 -11.26 3.25
CA TYR A 25 13.37 -10.10 2.37
C TYR A 25 14.82 -9.70 2.11
N SER A 26 15.15 -9.40 0.86
CA SER A 26 16.42 -8.71 0.58
C SER A 26 16.32 -7.23 0.97
N PRO A 27 17.44 -6.55 1.27
CA PRO A 27 17.43 -5.11 1.57
C PRO A 27 16.74 -4.26 0.48
N LYS A 28 16.98 -4.58 -0.80
CA LYS A 28 16.34 -3.91 -1.94
C LYS A 28 14.82 -4.12 -2.00
N GLU A 29 14.33 -5.30 -1.59
CA GLU A 29 12.89 -5.55 -1.52
C GLU A 29 12.25 -4.81 -0.33
N LEU A 30 12.98 -4.66 0.78
CA LEU A 30 12.53 -3.86 1.91
C LEU A 30 12.42 -2.38 1.52
N GLU A 31 13.46 -1.81 0.89
CA GLU A 31 13.45 -0.43 0.38
C GLU A 31 12.26 -0.17 -0.55
N ARG A 32 12.01 -1.08 -1.50
CA ARG A 32 10.88 -0.98 -2.41
C ARG A 32 9.54 -0.99 -1.66
N LEU A 33 9.37 -1.87 -0.68
CA LEU A 33 8.15 -1.93 0.12
C LEU A 33 7.96 -0.66 0.96
N GLU A 34 9.04 -0.08 1.48
CA GLU A 34 9.00 1.17 2.23
C GLU A 34 8.62 2.36 1.34
N GLU A 35 9.16 2.41 0.13
CA GLU A 35 8.80 3.41 -0.87
C GLU A 35 7.34 3.28 -1.31
N GLU A 36 6.88 2.06 -1.59
CA GLU A 36 5.47 1.78 -1.93
C GLU A 36 4.53 2.21 -0.79
N ALA A 37 4.83 1.86 0.46
CA ALA A 37 4.02 2.25 1.61
C ALA A 37 4.05 3.77 1.85
N ARG A 38 5.19 4.44 1.64
CA ARG A 38 5.29 5.90 1.72
C ARG A 38 4.42 6.59 0.66
N ASN A 39 4.47 6.10 -0.57
CA ASN A 39 3.66 6.64 -1.67
C ASN A 39 2.17 6.46 -1.41
N LEU A 40 1.76 5.27 -0.94
CA LEU A 40 0.38 5.01 -0.52
C LEU A 40 -0.04 5.91 0.65
N GLY A 41 0.81 6.08 1.66
CA GLY A 41 0.55 6.97 2.80
C GLY A 41 0.37 8.43 2.38
N ASN A 42 1.21 8.92 1.46
CA ASN A 42 1.10 10.27 0.92
C ASN A 42 -0.22 10.49 0.15
N GLU A 43 -0.59 9.53 -0.70
CA GLU A 43 -1.85 9.60 -1.45
C GLU A 43 -3.06 9.48 -0.52
N TYR A 44 -3.02 8.61 0.49
CA TYR A 44 -4.06 8.53 1.52
C TYR A 44 -4.23 9.88 2.21
N ASN A 45 -3.15 10.51 2.67
CA ASN A 45 -3.21 11.78 3.38
C ASN A 45 -3.76 12.91 2.48
N ARG A 46 -3.37 12.92 1.20
CA ARG A 46 -3.92 13.85 0.20
C ARG A 46 -5.43 13.68 0.05
N LEU A 47 -5.91 12.44 -0.11
CA LEU A 47 -7.34 12.16 -0.24
C LEU A 47 -8.11 12.42 1.05
N ALA A 48 -7.57 12.04 2.21
CA ALA A 48 -8.18 12.23 3.52
C ALA A 48 -8.34 13.71 3.89
N ALA A 49 -7.39 14.55 3.48
CA ALA A 49 -7.51 16.00 3.63
C ALA A 49 -8.65 16.60 2.79
N ALA A 50 -9.06 15.91 1.72
CA ALA A 50 -10.12 16.32 0.79
C ALA A 50 -10.06 17.83 0.43
N GLY A 51 -8.84 18.32 0.19
CA GLY A 51 -8.58 19.74 -0.06
C GLY A 51 -9.19 20.22 -1.39
N PRO A 52 -9.22 21.54 -1.63
CA PRO A 52 -9.84 22.13 -2.83
C PRO A 52 -9.30 21.54 -4.14
N ALA A 53 -7.99 21.29 -4.22
CA ALA A 53 -7.37 20.69 -5.40
C ALA A 53 -7.88 19.26 -5.70
N VAL A 54 -8.09 18.46 -4.65
CA VAL A 54 -8.61 17.08 -4.76
C VAL A 54 -10.09 17.10 -5.15
N LEU A 55 -10.87 18.03 -4.59
CA LEU A 55 -12.27 18.21 -4.99
C LEU A 55 -12.39 18.58 -6.47
N GLU A 56 -11.55 19.50 -6.95
CA GLU A 56 -11.55 19.91 -8.36
C GLU A 56 -11.11 18.80 -9.31
N GLU A 57 -10.11 18.00 -8.93
CA GLU A 57 -9.69 16.81 -9.68
C GLU A 57 -10.85 15.81 -9.81
N PHE A 58 -11.51 15.49 -8.69
CA PHE A 58 -12.64 14.55 -8.71
C PHE A 58 -13.85 15.11 -9.46
N ARG A 59 -14.09 16.42 -9.43
CA ARG A 59 -15.14 17.07 -10.25
C ARG A 59 -14.85 16.94 -11.73
N LYS A 60 -13.60 17.13 -12.14
CA LYS A 60 -13.17 16.95 -13.54
C LYS A 60 -13.32 15.52 -14.00
N ASP A 61 -12.97 14.56 -13.15
CA ASP A 61 -13.08 13.12 -13.45
C ASP A 61 -14.53 12.63 -13.44
N ASN A 62 -15.43 13.32 -12.71
CA ASN A 62 -16.83 12.93 -12.55
C ASN A 62 -17.77 14.10 -12.92
N PRO A 63 -17.80 14.54 -14.19
CA PRO A 63 -18.53 15.74 -14.60
C PRO A 63 -20.06 15.64 -14.40
N HIS A 64 -20.60 14.42 -14.28
CA HIS A 64 -22.01 14.17 -14.02
C HIS A 64 -22.41 14.32 -12.54
N VAL A 65 -21.44 14.38 -11.63
CA VAL A 65 -21.70 14.51 -10.19
C VAL A 65 -21.72 15.99 -9.81
N ALA A 66 -22.91 16.57 -9.80
CA ALA A 66 -23.09 17.98 -9.44
C ALA A 66 -23.02 18.26 -7.93
N SER A 67 -23.24 17.24 -7.09
CA SER A 67 -23.25 17.37 -5.64
C SER A 67 -21.84 17.28 -5.05
N GLU A 68 -21.39 18.33 -4.37
CA GLU A 68 -20.11 18.30 -3.65
C GLU A 68 -20.10 17.22 -2.56
N LEU A 69 -21.24 16.97 -1.90
CA LEU A 69 -21.34 15.90 -0.90
C LEU A 69 -20.99 14.54 -1.51
N HIS A 70 -21.51 14.26 -2.71
CA HIS A 70 -21.26 13.01 -3.41
C HIS A 70 -19.79 12.91 -3.87
N ILE A 71 -19.18 14.02 -4.31
CA ILE A 71 -17.73 14.05 -4.59
C ILE A 71 -16.92 13.72 -3.33
N ARG A 72 -17.29 14.27 -2.17
CA ARG A 72 -16.63 13.96 -0.89
C ARG A 72 -16.81 12.50 -0.49
N GLU A 73 -17.98 11.91 -0.73
CA GLU A 73 -18.21 10.47 -0.51
C GLU A 73 -17.33 9.60 -1.42
N LEU A 74 -17.17 9.97 -2.70
CA LEU A 74 -16.27 9.27 -3.62
C LEU A 74 -14.80 9.35 -3.17
N ILE A 75 -14.36 10.52 -2.71
CA ILE A 75 -13.02 10.72 -2.15
C ILE A 75 -12.85 9.85 -0.90
N ALA A 76 -13.81 9.87 0.03
CA ALA A 76 -13.79 9.08 1.25
C ALA A 76 -13.76 7.58 0.95
N PHE A 77 -14.53 7.12 -0.04
CA PHE A 77 -14.53 5.73 -0.49
C PHE A 77 -13.17 5.31 -1.05
N ARG A 78 -12.57 6.13 -1.90
CA ARG A 78 -11.23 5.87 -2.45
C ARG A 78 -10.16 5.86 -1.34
N ALA A 79 -10.22 6.83 -0.42
CA ALA A 79 -9.34 6.89 0.74
C ALA A 79 -9.48 5.65 1.63
N SER A 80 -10.70 5.15 1.85
CA SER A 80 -10.95 3.94 2.64
C SER A 80 -10.32 2.69 2.00
N ARG A 81 -10.45 2.51 0.69
CA ARG A 81 -9.79 1.40 -0.02
C ARG A 81 -8.26 1.50 0.06
N LEU A 82 -7.74 2.72 -0.10
CA LEU A 82 -6.31 2.96 -0.05
C LEU A 82 -5.75 2.73 1.37
N LYS A 83 -6.53 3.06 2.41
CA LYS A 83 -6.20 2.75 3.80
C LYS A 83 -6.11 1.25 4.05
N GLN A 84 -7.03 0.45 3.53
CA GLN A 84 -6.96 -1.01 3.64
C GLN A 84 -5.72 -1.59 2.97
N GLU A 85 -5.35 -1.07 1.79
CA GLU A 85 -4.12 -1.48 1.11
C GLU A 85 -2.87 -1.09 1.90
N LEU A 86 -2.84 0.14 2.43
CA LEU A 86 -1.76 0.64 3.29
C LEU A 86 -1.61 -0.22 4.55
N ASP A 87 -2.69 -0.54 5.25
CA ASP A 87 -2.67 -1.37 6.46
C ASP A 87 -2.10 -2.76 6.16
N TRP A 88 -2.49 -3.35 5.02
CA TRP A 88 -1.92 -4.62 4.59
C TRP A 88 -0.42 -4.53 4.28
N LYS A 89 0.02 -3.46 3.63
CA LYS A 89 1.43 -3.19 3.33
C LYS A 89 2.25 -2.94 4.60
N GLU A 90 1.70 -2.23 5.58
CA GLU A 90 2.33 -2.00 6.89
C GLU A 90 2.54 -3.32 7.66
N ILE A 91 1.57 -4.24 7.62
CA ILE A 91 1.71 -5.60 8.18
C ILE A 91 2.85 -6.34 7.48
N CYS A 92 2.91 -6.26 6.14
CA CYS A 92 3.99 -6.88 5.36
C CYS A 92 5.35 -6.28 5.69
N LEU A 93 5.45 -4.96 5.85
CA LEU A 93 6.67 -4.25 6.24
C LEU A 93 7.12 -4.60 7.66
N ALA A 94 6.20 -4.65 8.63
CA ALA A 94 6.52 -5.05 9.99
C ALA A 94 7.09 -6.48 10.04
N ARG A 95 6.52 -7.40 9.25
CA ARG A 95 7.11 -8.73 9.04
C ARG A 95 8.46 -8.66 8.35
N ALA A 96 8.59 -7.87 7.29
CA ALA A 96 9.84 -7.75 6.54
C ALA A 96 10.98 -7.24 7.40
N ARG A 97 10.76 -6.20 8.21
CA ARG A 97 11.75 -5.65 9.17
C ARG A 97 12.14 -6.65 10.27
N LYS A 98 11.20 -7.50 10.70
CA LYS A 98 11.46 -8.52 11.73
C LYS A 98 12.28 -9.70 11.20
N TYR A 99 12.16 -10.01 9.90
CA TYR A 99 12.79 -11.16 9.27
C TYR A 99 13.80 -10.78 8.16
N SER A 100 14.16 -9.50 8.06
CA SER A 100 15.26 -9.02 7.23
C SER A 100 16.57 -9.31 7.98
N GLU A 101 17.53 -9.87 7.25
CA GLU A 101 18.90 -10.12 7.74
C GLU A 101 19.80 -8.91 7.53
#